data_AF-A0A8J6T1N7-F1
#
_entry.id   AF-A0A8J6T1N7-F1
#
_cell.length_a   1.000
_cell.length_b   1.000
_cell.length_c   1.000
_cell.angle_alpha   90.00
_cell.angle_beta   90.00
_cell.angle_gamma   90.00
#
_symmetry.space_group_name_H-M   'P 1'
#
loop_
_entity.id
_entity.type
_entity.pdbx_description
1 polymer ?
#
loop_
_entity_poly.entity_id
_entity_poly.type
_entity_poly.pdbx_seq_one_letter_code
_entity_poly.pdbx_strand_id
1 'polypeptide(L)' 'GIRNVDDRIKLEYGESYGVTITSSIEMGTSVIIRIPQVSELEAS' A
#
# COMPACT_ATOMS: atom_id res chain seq x y z
N GLY A 1 7.60 11.57 -3.61
CA GLY A 1 6.19 11.52 -4.08
C GLY A 1 5.55 10.21 -3.66
N ILE A 2 4.25 10.02 -3.88
CA ILE A 2 3.53 8.84 -3.35
C ILE A 2 4.06 7.51 -3.90
N ARG A 3 4.51 7.48 -5.17
CA ARG A 3 5.16 6.30 -5.77
C ARG A 3 6.37 5.85 -4.97
N ASN A 4 7.24 6.77 -4.58
CA ASN A 4 8.41 6.47 -3.75
C ASN A 4 8.03 5.95 -2.34
N VAL A 5 6.84 6.33 -1.84
CA VAL A 5 6.32 5.81 -0.57
C VAL A 5 5.81 4.38 -0.75
N ASP A 6 5.04 4.13 -1.81
CA ASP A 6 4.56 2.78 -2.18
C ASP A 6 5.73 1.82 -2.43
N ASP A 7 6.71 2.22 -3.23
CA ASP A 7 7.90 1.43 -3.54
C ASP A 7 8.68 1.06 -2.27
N ARG A 8 8.85 2.01 -1.33
CA ARG A 8 9.56 1.75 -0.08
C ARG A 8 8.76 0.83 0.85
N ILE A 9 7.44 1.01 0.95
CA ILE A 9 6.59 0.12 1.76
C ILE A 9 6.69 -1.32 1.26
N LYS A 10 6.64 -1.52 -0.06
CA LYS A 10 6.77 -2.84 -0.67
C LYS A 10 8.15 -3.45 -0.49
N LEU A 11 9.20 -2.62 -0.53
CA LEU A 11 10.57 -3.07 -0.30
C LEU A 11 10.79 -3.56 1.15
N GLU A 12 10.19 -2.88 2.13
CA GLU A 12 10.37 -3.21 3.55
C GLU A 12 9.45 -4.35 4.02
N TYR A 13 8.21 -4.42 3.53
CA TYR A 13 7.17 -5.33 4.05
C TYR A 13 6.67 -6.36 3.03
N GLY A 14 7.12 -6.26 1.78
CA GLY A 14 6.69 -7.11 0.67
C GLY A 14 5.55 -6.52 -0.17
N GLU A 15 5.39 -7.08 -1.37
CA GLU A 15 4.42 -6.64 -2.40
C GLU A 15 2.94 -6.71 -1.98
N SER A 16 2.64 -7.41 -0.89
CA SER A 16 1.29 -7.48 -0.31
C SER A 16 0.89 -6.19 0.41
N TYR A 17 1.86 -5.35 0.76
CA TYR A 17 1.67 -4.01 1.32
C TYR A 17 1.71 -2.95 0.21
N GLY A 18 1.17 -1.76 0.47
CA GLY A 18 1.30 -0.63 -0.45
C GLY A 18 0.19 0.40 -0.37
N VAL A 19 0.30 1.42 -1.23
CA VAL A 19 -0.64 2.55 -1.34
C VAL A 19 -1.05 2.74 -2.79
N THR A 20 -2.35 2.71 -3.06
CA THR A 20 -2.94 3.01 -4.37
C THR A 20 -3.68 4.33 -4.31
N ILE A 21 -3.37 5.23 -5.25
CA ILE A 21 -4.12 6.48 -5.44
C ILE A 21 -4.83 6.42 -6.79
N THR A 22 -6.13 6.67 -6.77
CA THR A 22 -6.94 6.92 -7.96
C THR A 22 -7.51 8.32 -7.88
N SER A 23 -7.35 9.10 -8.94
CA SER A 23 -7.91 10.45 -9.01
C SER A 23 -8.55 10.66 -10.36
N SER A 24 -9.75 11.21 -10.34
CA SER A 24 -10.51 11.52 -11.55
C SER A 24 -11.04 12.94 -11.47
N ILE A 25 -11.03 13.63 -12.61
CA ILE A 25 -11.60 14.98 -12.73
C ILE A 25 -13.08 14.91 -12.32
N GLU A 26 -13.52 15.88 -11.52
CA GLU A 26 -14.88 16.00 -10.96
C GLU A 26 -15.35 14.90 -9.98
N MET A 27 -14.55 13.86 -9.75
CA MET A 27 -14.83 12.81 -8.76
C MET A 27 -13.95 12.89 -7.51
N GLY A 28 -12.84 13.63 -7.59
CA GLY A 28 -11.89 13.78 -6.49
C GLY A 28 -10.82 12.68 -6.49
N THR A 29 -10.23 12.45 -5.31
CA THR A 29 -9.09 11.54 -5.12
C THR A 29 -9.43 10.50 -4.06
N SER A 30 -9.21 9.24 -4.39
CA SER A 30 -9.36 8.08 -3.52
C SER A 30 -7.99 7.47 -3.22
N VAL A 31 -7.78 7.11 -1.96
CA VAL A 31 -6.53 6.48 -1.49
C VAL A 31 -6.89 5.17 -0.80
N ILE A 32 -6.20 4.10 -1.19
CA ILE A 32 -6.36 2.76 -0.64
C ILE A 32 -5.01 2.31 -0.08
N ILE A 33 -5.01 1.85 1.17
CA ILE A 33 -3.82 1.31 1.85
C ILE A 33 -4.04 -0.19 2.07
N ARG A 34 -3.06 -1.02 1.69
CA ARG A 34 -3.09 -2.47 1.93
C ARG A 34 -2.18 -2.82 3.10
N ILE A 35 -2.78 -3.42 4.12
CA ILE A 35 -2.09 -3.96 5.30
C ILE A 35 -2.57 -5.41 5.45
N PRO A 36 -1.80 -6.39 4.96
CA PRO A 36 -2.08 -7.80 5.17
C PRO A 36 -2.15 -8.15 6.65
N GLN A 37 -3.06 -9.06 7.00
CA GLN A 37 -3.07 -9.66 8.31
C GLN A 37 -1.86 -10.59 8.43
N VAL A 38 -0.95 -10.29 9.35
CA VAL A 38 0.12 -11.22 9.72
C VAL A 38 -0.53 -12.28 10.59
N SER A 39 -0.67 -13.51 10.08
CA SER A 39 -0.97 -14.63 10.96
C SER A 39 0.26 -14.90 11.82
N GLU A 40 0.04 -15.21 13.09
CA GLU A 40 1.11 -15.45 14.08
C GLU A 40 2.06 -16.62 13.71
N LEU A 41 1.74 -17.37 12.65
CA LEU A 41 2.49 -18.51 12.14
C LEU A 41 3.68 -18.12 11.24
N GLU A 42 3.72 -16.90 10.69
CA GLU A 42 4.79 -16.45 9.78
C GLU A 42 5.97 -15.80 10.53
N ALA A 43 5.88 -15.66 11.86
CA ALA A 43 6.88 -14.97 12.70
C ALA A 43 7.89 -15.92 13.38
N SER A 44 7.96 -17.20 12.97
CA SER A 44 8.84 -18.22 13.55
C SER A 44 10.14 -18.45 12.78
#